data_AF-A0A4Y2J0Q7-F1
#
_entry.id   AF-A0A4Y2J0Q7-F1
#
_cell.length_a   1.000
_cell.length_b   1.000
_cell.length_c   1.000
_cell.angle_alpha   90.00
_cell.angle_beta   90.00
_cell.angle_gamma   90.00
#
_symmetry.space_group_name_H-M   'P 1'
#
loop_
_entity.id
_entity.type
_entity.pdbx_description
1 polymer ?
#
loop_
_entity_poly.entity_id
_entity_poly.type
_entity_poly.pdbx_seq_one_letter_code
_entity_poly.pdbx_strand_id
1 'polypeptide(L)'
;MRNLAPAKIEDDILQTLWLQRLPANLQQILSVCKASLDELAQIADKIHEVSGCNLTVARAESKSDQVELDAIKAELADLKNMVKKLSVSQYSHGRIKPRRRSLTPSRRIADKNVEPKRLCWYHHRFGDKASKCVKPCAYSLN
;
A
#
# COMPACT_ATOMS: atom_id res chain seq x y z
N MET A 1 27.61 -27.83 -35.55
CA MET A 1 29.09 -27.65 -35.54
C MET A 1 29.79 -28.39 -36.67
N ARG A 2 29.42 -29.64 -36.98
CA ARG A 2 30.00 -30.40 -38.11
C ARG A 2 29.98 -29.65 -39.46
N ASN A 3 28.88 -28.98 -39.80
CA ASN A 3 28.74 -28.23 -41.07
C ASN A 3 29.56 -26.93 -41.17
N LEU A 4 30.20 -26.50 -40.07
CA LEU A 4 30.99 -25.25 -40.03
C LEU A 4 32.49 -25.50 -40.19
N ALA A 5 32.92 -26.77 -40.20
CA ALA A 5 34.31 -27.15 -40.37
C ALA A 5 34.57 -27.53 -41.85
N PRO A 6 35.44 -26.82 -42.57
CA PRO A 6 35.78 -27.12 -43.96
C PRO A 6 36.66 -28.39 -44.12
N ALA A 7 37.17 -28.95 -43.02
CA ALA A 7 37.93 -30.19 -42.97
C ALA A 7 37.21 -31.22 -42.09
N LYS A 8 37.42 -32.53 -42.36
CA LYS A 8 36.99 -33.62 -41.49
C LYS A 8 37.72 -33.49 -40.14
N ILE A 9 37.12 -32.78 -39.19
CA ILE A 9 37.54 -32.78 -37.80
C ILE A 9 37.14 -34.14 -37.21
N GLU A 10 38.05 -34.73 -36.44
CA GLU A 10 37.80 -35.98 -35.73
C GLU A 10 36.65 -35.84 -34.74
N ASP A 11 35.79 -36.86 -34.67
CA ASP A 11 34.57 -36.81 -33.84
C ASP A 11 34.88 -36.64 -32.34
N ASP A 12 36.04 -37.12 -31.86
CA ASP A 12 36.48 -36.95 -30.47
C ASP A 12 36.79 -35.48 -30.13
N ILE A 13 37.40 -34.77 -31.08
CA ILE A 13 37.67 -33.33 -30.96
C ILE A 13 36.35 -32.54 -31.01
N LEU A 14 35.42 -32.94 -31.87
CA LEU A 14 34.09 -32.33 -31.91
C LEU A 14 33.30 -32.57 -30.62
N GLN A 15 33.40 -33.76 -30.04
CA GLN A 15 32.77 -34.11 -28.78
C GLN A 15 33.33 -33.29 -27.62
N THR A 16 34.65 -33.17 -27.51
CA THR A 16 35.28 -32.34 -26.46
C THR A 16 34.88 -30.86 -26.60
N LEU A 17 34.94 -30.28 -27.80
CA LEU A 17 34.52 -28.90 -28.04
C LEU A 17 33.03 -28.67 -27.77
N TRP A 18 32.19 -29.66 -28.10
CA TRP A 18 30.75 -29.58 -27.84
C TRP A 18 30.44 -29.64 -26.35
N LEU A 19 31.04 -30.58 -25.62
CA LEU A 19 30.88 -30.68 -24.18
C LEU A 19 31.33 -29.39 -23.48
N GLN A 20 32.46 -28.81 -23.88
CA GLN A 20 32.96 -27.54 -23.33
C GLN A 20 31.97 -26.36 -23.47
N ARG A 21 31.07 -26.38 -24.45
CA ARG A 21 30.05 -25.34 -24.67
C ARG A 21 28.76 -25.55 -23.89
N LEU A 22 28.57 -26.71 -23.27
CA LEU A 22 27.37 -27.01 -22.47
C LEU A 22 27.55 -26.54 -21.01
N PRO A 23 26.46 -26.22 -20.29
CA PRO A 23 26.54 -25.94 -18.86
C PRO A 23 26.99 -27.16 -18.05
N ALA A 24 27.58 -26.90 -16.87
CA ALA A 24 28.31 -27.89 -16.08
C ALA A 24 27.47 -29.11 -15.68
N ASN A 25 26.16 -28.92 -15.47
CA ASN A 25 25.22 -30.02 -15.16
C ASN A 25 25.11 -31.03 -16.31
N LEU A 26 25.11 -30.56 -17.57
CA LEU A 26 25.10 -31.43 -18.74
C LEU A 26 26.47 -32.09 -18.95
N GLN A 27 27.56 -31.36 -18.74
CA GLN A 27 28.91 -31.91 -18.85
C GLN A 27 29.13 -33.09 -17.90
N GLN A 28 28.73 -32.97 -16.63
CA GLN A 28 28.87 -34.02 -15.61
C GLN A 28 28.17 -35.32 -15.98
N ILE A 29 27.01 -35.23 -16.64
CA ILE A 29 26.23 -36.40 -17.04
C ILE A 29 26.79 -37.00 -18.32
N LEU A 30 27.03 -36.15 -19.33
CA LEU A 30 27.46 -36.60 -20.66
C LEU A 30 28.90 -37.07 -20.69
N SER A 31 29.77 -36.64 -19.76
CA SER A 31 31.18 -37.08 -19.71
C SER A 31 31.34 -38.58 -19.43
N VAL A 32 30.32 -39.22 -18.85
CA VAL A 32 30.32 -40.67 -18.55
C VAL A 32 29.70 -41.49 -19.69
N CYS A 33 28.94 -40.84 -20.58
CA CYS A 33 28.28 -41.50 -21.69
C CYS A 33 29.26 -41.79 -22.84
N LYS A 34 29.40 -43.07 -23.20
CA LYS A 34 30.13 -43.51 -24.41
C LYS A 34 29.12 -43.76 -25.52
N ALA A 35 28.79 -42.72 -26.27
CA ALA A 35 27.82 -42.76 -27.35
C ALA A 35 28.31 -41.91 -28.52
N SER A 36 27.69 -42.06 -29.69
CA SER A 36 27.98 -41.19 -30.82
C SER A 36 27.57 -39.74 -30.52
N LEU A 37 28.19 -38.77 -31.21
CA LEU A 37 27.86 -37.35 -31.07
C LEU A 37 26.36 -37.05 -31.23
N ASP A 38 25.69 -37.75 -32.14
CA ASP A 38 24.27 -37.55 -32.40
C ASP A 38 23.40 -38.12 -31.26
N GLU A 39 23.81 -39.25 -30.66
CA GLU A 39 23.15 -39.80 -29.46
C GLU A 39 23.39 -38.92 -28.23
N LEU A 40 24.60 -38.41 -28.04
CA LEU A 40 24.90 -37.48 -26.96
C LEU A 40 24.06 -36.21 -27.07
N ALA A 41 23.86 -35.68 -28.28
CA ALA A 41 22.98 -34.55 -28.52
C ALA A 41 21.53 -34.85 -28.10
N GLN A 42 21.00 -36.01 -28.49
CA GLN A 42 19.65 -36.43 -28.06
C GLN A 42 19.52 -36.59 -26.53
N ILE A 43 20.57 -37.10 -25.86
CA ILE A 43 20.58 -37.22 -24.40
C ILE A 43 20.61 -35.82 -23.77
N ALA A 44 21.43 -34.90 -24.29
CA ALA A 44 21.48 -33.52 -23.81
C ALA A 44 20.12 -32.82 -23.94
N ASP A 45 19.43 -32.98 -25.07
CA ASP A 45 18.10 -32.42 -25.29
C ASP A 45 17.09 -32.97 -24.28
N LYS A 46 17.07 -34.29 -24.05
CA LYS A 46 16.20 -34.91 -23.04
C LYS A 46 16.51 -34.43 -21.62
N ILE A 47 17.78 -34.30 -21.25
CA ILE A 47 18.16 -33.76 -19.94
C ILE A 47 17.72 -32.30 -19.82
N HIS A 48 17.85 -31.52 -20.88
CA HIS A 48 17.40 -30.13 -20.91
C HIS A 48 15.87 -30.02 -20.74
N GLU A 49 15.10 -30.87 -21.42
CA GLU A 49 13.65 -30.94 -21.27
C GLU A 49 13.22 -31.33 -19.84
N VAL A 50 13.85 -32.37 -19.26
CA VAL A 50 13.54 -32.83 -17.89
C VAL A 50 13.99 -31.81 -16.84
N SER A 51 15.14 -31.17 -17.05
CA SER A 51 15.64 -30.08 -16.19
C SER A 51 14.85 -28.78 -16.38
N GLY A 52 13.97 -28.73 -17.39
CA GLY A 52 13.12 -27.59 -17.76
C GLY A 52 12.08 -27.18 -16.70
N CYS A 53 11.99 -27.87 -15.56
CA CYS A 53 11.28 -27.34 -14.40
C CYS A 53 12.07 -26.26 -13.63
N ASN A 54 13.36 -26.07 -13.96
CA ASN A 54 14.19 -24.96 -13.49
C ASN A 54 14.53 -24.02 -14.65
N LEU A 55 13.52 -23.59 -15.41
CA LEU A 55 13.57 -22.32 -16.12
C LEU A 55 13.82 -21.20 -15.10
N THR A 56 15.08 -21.07 -14.67
CA THR A 56 15.70 -19.76 -14.67
C THR A 56 15.65 -19.32 -16.12
N VAL A 57 14.47 -18.84 -16.55
CA VAL A 57 14.40 -17.74 -17.49
C VAL A 57 15.52 -16.84 -17.04
N ALA A 58 16.51 -16.59 -17.90
CA ALA A 58 17.41 -15.49 -17.65
C ALA A 58 16.49 -14.30 -17.46
N ARG A 59 16.15 -14.02 -16.19
CA ARG A 59 15.46 -12.81 -15.81
C ARG A 59 16.52 -11.81 -16.21
N ALA A 60 16.32 -11.19 -17.37
CA ALA A 60 16.94 -9.93 -17.63
C ALA A 60 16.52 -9.12 -16.41
N GLU A 61 17.42 -8.95 -15.45
CA GLU A 61 17.27 -7.96 -14.41
C GLU A 61 17.39 -6.63 -15.14
N SER A 62 16.39 -6.31 -15.96
CA SER A 62 16.14 -4.96 -16.39
C SER A 62 15.93 -4.20 -15.10
N LYS A 63 16.94 -3.44 -14.69
CA LYS A 63 16.85 -2.52 -13.53
C LYS A 63 15.56 -1.69 -13.58
N SER A 64 15.00 -1.48 -14.77
CA SER A 64 13.67 -0.92 -15.03
C SER A 64 12.56 -1.60 -14.21
N ASP A 65 12.46 -2.93 -14.22
CA ASP A 65 11.39 -3.69 -13.56
C ASP A 65 11.48 -3.59 -12.04
N GLN A 66 12.70 -3.49 -11.50
CA GLN A 66 12.93 -3.30 -10.08
C GLN A 66 12.52 -1.89 -9.63
N VAL A 67 12.85 -0.88 -10.43
CA VAL A 67 12.43 0.51 -10.18
C VAL A 67 10.91 0.65 -10.26
N GLU A 68 10.27 0.01 -11.24
CA GLU A 68 8.80 -0.01 -11.35
C GLU A 68 8.14 -0.74 -10.17
N LEU A 69 8.69 -1.89 -9.76
CA LEU A 69 8.19 -2.62 -8.59
C LEU A 69 8.30 -1.80 -7.31
N ASP A 70 9.39 -1.07 -7.12
CA ASP A 70 9.59 -0.25 -5.92
C ASP A 70 8.73 1.02 -5.95
N ALA A 71 8.47 1.60 -7.13
CA ALA A 71 7.48 2.66 -7.32
C ALA A 71 6.06 2.18 -6.98
N ILE A 72 5.65 1.01 -7.49
CA ILE A 72 4.33 0.41 -7.19
C ILE A 72 4.19 0.11 -5.69
N LYS A 73 5.24 -0.40 -5.04
CA LYS A 73 5.24 -0.62 -3.58
C LYS A 73 5.08 0.68 -2.80
N ALA A 74 5.72 1.77 -3.25
CA ALA A 74 5.58 3.08 -2.63
C ALA A 74 4.13 3.61 -2.76
N GLU A 75 3.54 3.50 -3.95
CA GLU A 75 2.14 3.88 -4.17
C GLU A 75 1.17 3.06 -3.32
N LEU A 76 1.39 1.75 -3.19
CA LEU A 76 0.59 0.88 -2.31
C LEU A 76 0.72 1.28 -0.83
N ALA A 77 1.92 1.68 -0.39
CA ALA A 77 2.13 2.15 0.98
C ALA A 77 1.36 3.47 1.23
N ASP A 78 1.37 4.39 0.27
CA ASP A 78 0.63 5.65 0.36
C ASP A 78 -0.88 5.45 0.34
N LEU A 79 -1.39 4.58 -0.54
CA LEU A 79 -2.80 4.20 -0.55
C LEU A 79 -3.21 3.56 0.78
N LYS A 80 -2.39 2.66 1.33
CA LYS A 80 -2.63 2.04 2.65
C LYS A 80 -2.67 3.09 3.76
N ASN A 81 -1.80 4.09 3.71
CA ASN A 81 -1.79 5.19 4.67
C ASN A 81 -3.02 6.09 4.54
N MET A 82 -3.46 6.37 3.31
CA MET A 82 -4.67 7.16 3.04
C MET A 82 -5.92 6.44 3.55
N VAL A 83 -6.06 5.14 3.28
CA VAL A 83 -7.16 4.31 3.79
C VAL A 83 -7.16 4.27 5.32
N LYS A 84 -5.99 4.11 5.96
CA LYS A 84 -5.89 4.19 7.43
C LYS A 84 -6.36 5.54 7.97
N LYS A 85 -5.93 6.65 7.36
CA LYS A 85 -6.35 8.01 7.77
C LYS A 85 -7.86 8.21 7.63
N LEU A 86 -8.46 7.72 6.54
CA LEU A 86 -9.91 7.78 6.33
C LEU A 86 -10.67 6.91 7.34
N SER A 87 -10.18 5.70 7.63
CA SER A 87 -10.77 4.81 8.64
C SER A 87 -10.71 5.40 10.06
N VAL A 88 -9.59 6.05 10.41
CA VAL A 88 -9.42 6.74 11.71
C VAL A 88 -10.30 7.99 11.80
N SER A 89 -10.41 8.76 10.71
CA SER A 89 -11.29 9.94 10.61
C SER A 89 -12.76 9.57 10.86
N GLN A 90 -13.25 8.49 10.26
CA GLN A 90 -14.62 8.00 10.47
C GLN A 90 -14.90 7.66 11.94
N TYR A 91 -13.93 7.11 12.67
CA TYR A 91 -14.10 6.79 14.09
C TYR A 91 -14.09 8.05 14.99
N SER A 92 -13.37 9.10 14.57
CA SER A 92 -13.27 10.36 15.32
C SER A 92 -14.52 11.24 15.20
N HIS A 93 -15.26 11.14 14.08
CA HIS A 93 -16.55 11.82 13.91
C HIS A 93 -17.71 11.18 14.69
N GLY A 94 -17.54 9.94 15.19
CA GLY A 94 -18.51 9.23 16.03
C GLY A 94 -18.55 9.66 17.49
N ARG A 95 -17.63 10.52 17.94
CA ARG A 95 -17.65 11.11 19.30
C ARG A 95 -17.88 12.61 19.25
N ILE A 96 -18.92 13.04 18.53
CA ILE A 96 -19.65 14.23 18.95
C ILE A 96 -20.28 13.86 20.29
N LYS A 97 -19.51 14.05 21.37
CA LYS A 97 -20.04 14.12 22.74
C LYS A 97 -21.27 15.01 22.60
N PRO A 98 -22.50 14.55 22.89
CA PRO A 98 -23.65 15.44 22.84
C PRO A 98 -23.27 16.58 23.77
N ARG A 99 -23.04 17.76 23.19
CA ARG A 99 -22.85 18.98 23.95
C ARG A 99 -24.12 19.04 24.76
N ARG A 100 -24.03 18.65 26.04
CA ARG A 100 -25.13 18.80 26.98
C ARG A 100 -25.43 20.30 26.91
N ARG A 101 -26.43 20.67 26.10
CA ARG A 101 -27.17 21.90 26.31
C ARG A 101 -27.63 21.70 27.73
N SER A 102 -26.98 22.41 28.65
CA SER A 102 -27.49 22.65 29.97
C SER A 102 -28.93 23.09 29.76
N LEU A 103 -29.85 22.14 29.90
CA LEU A 103 -31.25 22.43 30.13
C LEU A 103 -31.20 23.40 31.30
N THR A 104 -31.56 24.64 31.00
CA THR A 104 -31.80 25.69 31.99
C THR A 104 -32.42 25.03 33.21
N PRO A 105 -31.90 25.26 34.44
CA PRO A 105 -32.55 24.76 35.64
C PRO A 105 -34.01 25.18 35.55
N SER A 106 -34.90 24.19 35.43
CA SER A 106 -36.32 24.39 35.61
C SER A 106 -36.46 24.92 37.02
N ARG A 107 -36.59 26.25 37.14
CA ARG A 107 -36.90 26.93 38.39
C ARG A 107 -38.34 26.55 38.73
N ARG A 108 -38.50 25.34 39.26
CA ARG A 108 -39.50 25.11 40.30
C ARG A 108 -38.92 25.75 41.55
N ILE A 109 -39.52 26.86 41.96
CA ILE A 109 -40.02 27.10 43.31
C ILE A 109 -40.85 28.38 43.26
N ALA A 110 -42.05 28.25 43.81
CA ALA A 110 -43.02 29.28 44.10
C ALA A 110 -42.38 30.51 44.76
N ASP A 111 -42.79 31.70 44.34
CA ASP A 111 -43.47 32.59 45.28
C ASP A 111 -44.40 33.55 44.52
N LYS A 112 -45.56 33.80 45.13
CA LYS A 112 -46.54 34.78 44.66
C LYS A 112 -46.11 36.16 45.19
N ASN A 113 -46.40 37.22 44.43
CA ASN A 113 -46.40 38.64 44.86
C ASN A 113 -45.19 39.55 44.57
N VAL A 114 -44.37 39.28 43.55
CA VAL A 114 -43.50 40.34 42.99
C VAL A 114 -43.65 40.32 41.47
N GLU A 115 -44.18 41.38 40.87
CA GLU A 115 -44.09 41.56 39.42
C GLU A 115 -42.61 41.45 39.02
N PRO A 116 -42.18 40.40 38.28
CA PRO A 116 -40.80 40.33 37.86
C PRO A 116 -40.62 41.38 36.78
N LYS A 117 -40.05 42.53 37.16
CA LYS A 117 -39.55 43.57 36.26
C LYS A 117 -38.78 42.88 35.13
N ARG A 118 -39.42 42.68 33.96
CA ARG A 118 -38.83 41.94 32.85
C ARG A 118 -37.67 42.76 32.28
N LEU A 119 -36.45 42.34 32.57
CA LEU A 119 -35.26 42.89 31.94
C LEU A 119 -35.12 42.28 30.55
N CYS A 120 -34.68 43.08 29.56
CA CYS A 120 -34.40 42.55 28.22
C CYS A 120 -33.16 41.63 28.25
N TRP A 121 -32.98 40.83 27.20
CA TRP A 121 -31.86 39.89 27.09
C TRP A 121 -30.51 40.56 27.31
N TYR A 122 -30.33 41.79 26.80
CA TYR A 122 -29.08 42.54 26.97
C TYR A 122 -28.82 42.92 28.43
N HIS A 123 -29.80 43.45 29.17
CA HIS A 123 -29.62 43.74 30.60
C HIS A 123 -29.51 42.47 31.46
N HIS A 124 -30.16 41.37 31.06
CA HIS A 124 -29.97 40.09 31.75
C HIS A 124 -28.55 39.52 31.58
N ARG A 125 -27.90 39.80 30.44
CA ARG A 125 -26.57 39.29 30.12
C ARG A 125 -25.43 40.23 30.57
N PHE A 126 -25.64 41.55 30.49
CA PHE A 126 -24.59 42.56 30.66
C PHE A 126 -24.85 43.55 31.80
N GLY A 127 -26.02 43.52 32.43
CA GLY A 127 -26.39 44.48 33.49
C GLY A 127 -26.28 45.93 33.00
N ASP A 128 -25.75 46.81 33.86
CA ASP A 128 -25.58 48.24 33.60
C ASP A 128 -24.65 48.57 32.43
N LYS A 129 -23.87 47.58 31.98
CA LYS A 129 -22.99 47.71 30.81
C LYS A 129 -23.70 47.40 29.49
N ALA A 130 -25.00 47.10 29.51
CA ALA A 130 -25.76 46.83 28.30
C ALA A 130 -25.88 48.10 27.46
N SER A 131 -25.28 48.09 26.27
CA SER A 131 -25.34 49.22 25.32
C SER A 131 -26.62 49.27 24.49
N LYS A 132 -27.46 48.23 24.56
CA LYS A 132 -28.70 48.11 23.77
C LYS A 132 -29.87 47.68 24.65
N CYS A 133 -30.74 48.63 24.99
CA CYS A 133 -32.00 48.35 25.67
C CYS A 133 -33.10 48.06 24.63
N VAL A 134 -33.93 47.04 24.87
CA VAL A 134 -35.10 46.72 24.02
C VAL A 134 -36.35 46.78 24.89
N LYS A 135 -37.30 47.66 24.53
CA LYS A 135 -38.56 47.83 25.26
C LYS A 135 -39.55 46.68 24.97
N PRO A 136 -40.40 46.28 25.94
CA PRO A 136 -40.48 46.80 27.31
C PRO A 136 -39.38 46.17 28.20
N CYS A 137 -38.52 47.02 28.77
CA CYS A 137 -37.48 46.62 29.73
C CYS A 137 -37.61 47.50 30.96
N ALA A 138 -37.71 46.88 32.12
CA ALA A 138 -37.90 47.57 33.40
C ALA A 138 -36.57 48.05 34.04
N TYR A 139 -35.51 48.14 33.26
CA TYR A 139 -34.20 48.61 33.70
C TYR A 139 -34.18 50.14 33.71
N SER A 140 -33.94 50.73 34.89
CA SER A 140 -33.68 52.16 35.08
C SER A 140 -32.34 52.31 35.78
N LEU A 141 -31.42 53.09 35.20
CA LEU A 141 -30.22 53.54 35.90
C LEU A 141 -30.66 54.47 37.04
N ASN A 142 -30.23 54.17 38.27
CA ASN A 142 -30.25 55.11 39.38
C ASN A 142 -28.97 55.95 39.37
#